data_AF-A0A4R7TAR9-F1
#
_entry.id   AF-A0A4R7TAR9-F1
#
_cell.length_a   1.000
_cell.length_b   1.000
_cell.length_c   1.000
_cell.angle_alpha   90.00
_cell.angle_beta   90.00
_cell.angle_gamma   90.00
#
_symmetry.space_group_name_H-M   'P 1'
#
loop_
_entity.id
_entity.type
_entity.pdbx_description
1 polymer ?
#
loop_
_entity_poly.entity_id
_entity_poly.type
_entity_poly.pdbx_seq_one_letter_code
_entity_poly.pdbx_strand_id
1 'polypeptide(L)'
;MARTYPSHPRRIPRSLEELIEAARDAAVKVSGADHSNWSGQLQNARHIRGLRVVGEATWGQGLRLDYAYVMAPLRQMYAEPGAQHDAQTLLKYRRALETLFHEHVHLLSSHGTNHTEAEPYMRQPFVQALEEGVTEAYAFTKLDDFIDELGIERIAPGIKGVEDTPTYDAFTPGAMELTKLADRVSEAVPGVDGAEVLRQLAILNPRDKWGHVTRITWDASGLTDLVPPDQRSEAERRVGRAMWNAYAEQTTHDSLSPSTQRAASRGVATLAFLAGQTEIRTIRHEIETTGRLAAPDTPAGPASAQAGAAPAGQAAPSAEAKGIPADAAKAMELTQAGAAPASAVTGESAVQGVPRSGAATSKPTLERD
;
A
#
# COMPACT_ATOMS: atom_id res chain seq x y z
N MET A 1 9.31 24.28 -15.61
CA MET A 1 10.23 23.74 -16.63
C MET A 1 10.25 22.23 -16.47
N ALA A 2 9.64 21.47 -17.37
CA ALA A 2 9.69 20.01 -17.32
C ALA A 2 11.12 19.55 -17.67
N ARG A 3 11.79 18.83 -16.76
CA ARG A 3 13.06 18.17 -17.08
C ARG A 3 12.76 17.05 -18.07
N THR A 4 13.14 17.23 -19.32
CA THR A 4 13.19 16.12 -20.29
C THR A 4 14.36 15.22 -19.90
N TYR A 5 14.08 14.15 -19.17
CA TYR A 5 15.05 13.07 -18.99
C TYR A 5 15.27 12.40 -20.36
N PRO A 6 16.53 12.22 -20.81
CA PRO A 6 16.79 11.50 -22.04
C PRO A 6 16.16 10.12 -21.95
N SER A 7 15.27 9.80 -22.90
CA SER A 7 14.62 8.50 -22.99
C SER A 7 15.68 7.46 -23.39
N HIS A 8 16.39 6.91 -22.41
CA HIS A 8 17.21 5.74 -22.65
C HIS A 8 16.30 4.59 -23.09
N PRO A 9 16.68 3.83 -24.13
CA PRO A 9 15.90 2.67 -24.55
C PRO A 9 15.71 1.75 -23.34
N ARG A 10 14.47 1.29 -23.11
CA ARG A 10 14.12 0.37 -22.01
C ARG A 10 15.05 -0.84 -22.07
N ARG A 11 15.98 -0.94 -21.12
CA ARG A 11 16.88 -2.09 -20.98
C ARG A 11 16.16 -3.10 -20.11
N ILE A 12 15.76 -4.22 -20.72
CA ILE A 12 15.21 -5.35 -19.99
C ILE A 12 16.35 -5.94 -19.14
N PRO A 13 16.19 -6.06 -17.81
CA PRO A 13 17.18 -6.69 -16.95
C PRO A 13 17.40 -8.14 -17.37
N ARG A 14 18.65 -8.57 -17.39
CA ARG A 14 19.06 -9.91 -17.85
C ARG A 14 19.53 -10.81 -16.71
N SER A 15 19.64 -10.27 -15.51
CA SER A 15 19.96 -10.99 -14.29
C SER A 15 19.18 -10.43 -13.11
N LEU A 16 19.25 -11.14 -11.97
CA LEU A 16 18.67 -10.66 -10.72
C LEU A 16 19.31 -9.34 -10.28
N GLU A 17 20.63 -9.19 -10.43
CA GLU A 17 21.35 -7.98 -10.07
C GLU A 17 20.88 -6.80 -10.94
N GLU A 18 20.75 -6.99 -12.25
CA GLU A 18 20.21 -5.97 -13.14
C GLU A 18 18.74 -5.63 -12.80
N LEU A 19 17.93 -6.61 -12.37
CA LEU A 19 16.56 -6.37 -11.90
C LEU A 19 16.54 -5.44 -10.68
N ILE A 20 17.31 -5.77 -9.65
CA ILE A 20 17.35 -5.00 -8.40
C ILE A 20 17.81 -3.56 -8.68
N GLU A 21 18.79 -3.36 -9.56
CA GLU A 21 19.23 -2.03 -9.97
C GLU A 21 18.15 -1.28 -10.76
N ALA A 22 17.49 -1.94 -11.71
CA ALA A 22 16.45 -1.34 -12.56
C ALA A 22 15.15 -1.05 -11.81
N ALA A 23 14.85 -1.79 -10.75
CA ALA A 23 13.62 -1.68 -9.96
C ALA A 23 13.43 -0.27 -9.39
N ARG A 24 14.51 0.39 -8.96
CA ARG A 24 14.48 1.79 -8.51
C ARG A 24 13.90 2.73 -9.57
N ASP A 25 14.46 2.68 -10.77
CA ASP A 25 14.11 3.61 -11.84
C ASP A 25 12.72 3.30 -12.39
N ALA A 26 12.34 2.02 -12.43
CA ALA A 26 10.99 1.59 -12.76
C ALA A 26 9.96 2.11 -11.73
N ALA A 27 10.25 2.01 -10.43
CA ALA A 27 9.34 2.50 -9.38
C ALA A 27 9.14 4.02 -9.45
N VAL A 28 10.22 4.79 -9.69
CA VAL A 28 10.14 6.24 -9.91
C VAL A 28 9.28 6.55 -11.13
N LYS A 29 9.48 5.84 -12.24
CA LYS A 29 8.74 6.08 -13.48
C LYS A 29 7.26 5.72 -13.40
N VAL A 30 6.92 4.60 -12.77
CA VAL A 30 5.52 4.16 -12.57
C VAL A 30 4.77 5.10 -11.63
N SER A 31 5.45 5.60 -10.61
CA SER A 31 4.85 6.50 -9.61
C SER A 31 4.82 7.97 -10.00
N GLY A 32 5.72 8.40 -10.88
CA GLY A 32 5.95 9.82 -11.12
C GLY A 32 6.56 10.53 -9.91
N ALA A 33 7.16 9.79 -8.97
CA ALA A 33 7.97 10.39 -7.92
C ALA A 33 9.14 11.18 -8.52
N ASP A 34 9.65 12.16 -7.78
CA ASP A 34 10.80 12.93 -8.26
C ASP A 34 12.10 12.13 -8.21
N HIS A 35 12.21 11.23 -7.21
CA HIS A 35 13.36 10.35 -7.03
C HIS A 35 13.04 9.17 -6.09
N SER A 36 13.98 8.23 -6.01
CA SER A 36 14.05 7.23 -4.95
C SER A 36 15.26 7.51 -4.07
N ASN A 37 15.11 7.32 -2.77
CA ASN A 37 16.17 7.44 -1.77
C ASN A 37 17.08 6.21 -1.73
N TRP A 38 16.81 5.15 -2.48
CA TRP A 38 17.53 3.89 -2.37
C TRP A 38 19.05 4.06 -2.57
N SER A 39 19.82 3.61 -1.58
CA SER A 39 21.28 3.71 -1.51
C SER A 39 22.03 2.68 -2.35
N GLY A 40 21.34 1.74 -2.98
CA GLY A 40 21.95 0.58 -3.65
C GLY A 40 22.26 -0.58 -2.71
N GLN A 41 22.06 -0.42 -1.39
CA GLN A 41 22.32 -1.49 -0.44
C GLN A 41 21.18 -2.51 -0.43
N LEU A 42 21.57 -3.79 -0.48
CA LEU A 42 20.68 -4.94 -0.34
C LEU A 42 21.22 -5.88 0.73
N GLN A 43 20.35 -6.30 1.65
CA GLN A 43 20.67 -7.25 2.72
C GLN A 43 19.59 -8.34 2.78
N ASN A 44 19.87 -9.42 3.50
CA ASN A 44 18.83 -10.40 3.83
C ASN A 44 17.94 -9.86 4.96
N ALA A 45 16.62 -10.05 4.82
CA ALA A 45 15.68 -9.74 5.89
C ALA A 45 15.99 -10.56 7.15
N ARG A 46 15.77 -9.94 8.32
CA ARG A 46 16.02 -10.57 9.62
C ARG A 46 14.74 -11.23 10.11
N HIS A 47 14.88 -12.41 10.71
CA HIS A 47 13.80 -13.00 11.51
C HIS A 47 13.80 -12.33 12.89
N ILE A 48 12.74 -11.63 13.26
CA ILE A 48 12.64 -10.92 14.54
C ILE A 48 11.67 -11.69 15.43
N ARG A 49 12.17 -12.34 16.49
CA ARG A 49 11.33 -12.98 17.51
C ARG A 49 10.31 -13.99 16.94
N GLY A 50 10.69 -14.76 15.93
CA GLY A 50 9.81 -15.72 15.26
C GLY A 50 8.86 -15.09 14.23
N LEU A 51 8.80 -13.76 14.17
CA LEU A 51 8.08 -13.04 13.13
C LEU A 51 8.96 -12.96 11.89
N ARG A 52 8.40 -13.43 10.77
CA ARG A 52 9.06 -13.37 9.47
C ARG A 52 8.81 -12.00 8.86
N VAL A 53 9.89 -11.33 8.46
CA VAL A 53 9.85 -10.10 7.66
C VAL A 53 10.26 -10.45 6.24
N VAL A 54 9.41 -10.17 5.26
CA VAL A 54 9.57 -10.58 3.84
C VAL A 54 10.29 -9.48 3.05
N GLY A 55 10.05 -8.21 3.41
CA GLY A 55 10.77 -7.04 2.92
C GLY A 55 10.88 -5.96 4.00
N GLU A 56 11.91 -5.10 3.90
CA GLU A 56 12.08 -3.91 4.73
C GLU A 56 12.89 -2.84 3.97
N ALA A 57 12.28 -1.68 3.76
CA ALA A 57 12.97 -0.42 3.49
C ALA A 57 13.61 0.12 4.79
N THR A 58 14.93 0.09 4.86
CA THR A 58 15.66 0.51 6.06
C THR A 58 15.80 2.02 6.13
N TRP A 59 15.93 2.58 7.34
CA TRP A 59 16.27 3.99 7.54
C TRP A 59 17.64 4.39 6.95
N GLY A 60 18.54 3.43 6.76
CA GLY A 60 19.78 3.62 5.99
C GLY A 60 19.56 3.68 4.47
N GLN A 61 18.31 3.76 4.03
CA GLN A 61 17.85 3.78 2.65
C GLN A 61 18.26 2.55 1.83
N GLY A 62 18.58 1.43 2.49
CA GLY A 62 18.79 0.13 1.85
C GLY A 62 17.53 -0.74 1.89
N LEU A 63 17.56 -1.85 1.15
CA LEU A 63 16.52 -2.88 1.19
C LEU A 63 17.00 -4.09 1.99
N ARG A 64 16.10 -4.71 2.76
CA ARG A 64 16.28 -6.08 3.23
C ARG A 64 15.19 -6.96 2.68
N LEU A 65 15.55 -8.04 1.98
CA LEU A 65 14.58 -8.94 1.36
C LEU A 65 14.77 -10.35 1.89
N ASP A 66 13.67 -11.06 2.16
CA ASP A 66 13.75 -12.45 2.59
C ASP A 66 14.25 -13.34 1.45
N TYR A 67 15.20 -14.22 1.78
CA TYR A 67 15.82 -15.05 0.77
C TYR A 67 14.84 -16.07 0.17
N ALA A 68 14.04 -16.74 0.98
CA ALA A 68 13.18 -17.83 0.54
C ALA A 68 11.93 -17.33 -0.20
N TYR A 69 11.40 -16.17 0.19
CA TYR A 69 10.13 -15.64 -0.33
C TYR A 69 10.29 -14.58 -1.42
N VAL A 70 11.44 -13.90 -1.46
CA VAL A 70 11.71 -12.86 -2.48
C VAL A 70 12.89 -13.25 -3.35
N MET A 71 14.08 -13.38 -2.77
CA MET A 71 15.29 -13.51 -3.58
C MET A 71 15.37 -14.84 -4.35
N ALA A 72 14.94 -15.95 -3.76
CA ALA A 72 14.97 -17.26 -4.40
C ALA A 72 13.95 -17.37 -5.54
N PRO A 73 12.67 -16.95 -5.39
CA PRO A 73 11.74 -16.86 -6.52
C PRO A 73 12.25 -15.96 -7.64
N LEU A 74 12.78 -14.77 -7.33
CA LEU A 74 13.35 -13.89 -8.37
C LEU A 74 14.56 -14.54 -9.04
N ARG A 75 15.44 -15.20 -8.29
CA ARG A 75 16.59 -15.93 -8.87
C ARG A 75 16.12 -17.05 -9.80
N GLN A 76 15.12 -17.81 -9.38
CA GLN A 76 14.56 -18.90 -10.19
C GLN A 76 13.98 -18.37 -11.51
N MET A 77 13.28 -17.24 -11.47
CA MET A 77 12.74 -16.56 -12.65
C MET A 77 13.83 -16.23 -13.70
N TYR A 78 15.04 -15.85 -13.26
CA TYR A 78 16.16 -15.55 -14.16
C TYR A 78 17.01 -16.77 -14.56
N ALA A 79 16.80 -17.93 -13.93
CA ALA A 79 17.53 -19.15 -14.29
C ALA A 79 17.02 -19.74 -15.61
N GLU A 80 15.74 -19.56 -15.92
CA GLU A 80 15.06 -20.10 -17.10
C GLU A 80 14.26 -19.00 -17.83
N PRO A 81 14.91 -17.94 -18.34
CA PRO A 81 14.21 -16.81 -18.92
C PRO A 81 13.40 -17.20 -20.15
N GLY A 82 12.13 -16.79 -20.19
CA GLY A 82 11.19 -17.05 -21.27
C GLY A 82 10.54 -18.43 -21.20
N ALA A 83 10.88 -19.26 -20.21
CA ALA A 83 10.24 -20.55 -20.00
C ALA A 83 8.76 -20.37 -19.59
N GLN A 84 7.92 -21.32 -20.00
CA GLN A 84 6.56 -21.41 -19.49
C GLN A 84 6.58 -22.04 -18.11
N HIS A 85 5.90 -21.42 -17.15
CA HIS A 85 5.80 -21.91 -15.78
C HIS A 85 4.34 -22.17 -15.41
N ASP A 86 4.12 -23.07 -14.45
CA ASP A 86 2.79 -23.28 -13.88
C ASP A 86 2.31 -22.04 -13.08
N ALA A 87 1.01 -21.96 -12.84
CA ALA A 87 0.39 -20.83 -12.16
C ALA A 87 0.93 -20.60 -10.74
N GLN A 88 1.31 -21.66 -10.01
CA GLN A 88 1.84 -21.52 -8.64
C GLN A 88 3.25 -20.96 -8.64
N THR A 89 4.08 -21.32 -9.62
CA THR A 89 5.41 -20.77 -9.81
C THR A 89 5.34 -19.30 -10.24
N LEU A 90 4.47 -18.96 -11.19
CA LEU A 90 4.24 -17.56 -11.59
C LEU A 90 3.71 -16.70 -10.44
N LEU A 91 2.81 -17.25 -9.60
CA LEU A 91 2.32 -16.58 -8.39
C LEU A 91 3.46 -16.23 -7.42
N LYS A 92 4.41 -17.15 -7.20
CA LYS A 92 5.59 -16.87 -6.35
C LYS A 92 6.44 -15.75 -6.92
N TYR A 93 6.64 -15.72 -8.25
CA TYR A 93 7.38 -14.64 -8.90
C TYR A 93 6.65 -13.30 -8.75
N ARG A 94 5.33 -13.30 -8.95
CA ARG A 94 4.48 -12.11 -8.82
C ARG A 94 4.55 -11.52 -7.42
N ARG A 95 4.40 -12.34 -6.37
CA ARG A 95 4.54 -11.91 -4.96
C ARG A 95 5.92 -11.36 -4.61
N ALA A 96 6.96 -11.99 -5.15
CA ALA A 96 8.32 -11.50 -4.94
C ALA A 96 8.55 -10.13 -5.61
N LEU A 97 7.98 -9.90 -6.80
CA LEU A 97 8.01 -8.60 -7.46
C LEU A 97 7.15 -7.56 -6.76
N GLU A 98 5.99 -7.94 -6.24
CA GLU A 98 5.13 -7.08 -5.41
C GLU A 98 5.90 -6.60 -4.18
N THR A 99 6.54 -7.51 -3.43
CA THR A 99 7.34 -7.13 -2.27
C THR A 99 8.48 -6.20 -2.68
N LEU A 100 9.23 -6.53 -3.74
CA LEU A 100 10.31 -5.66 -4.21
C LEU A 100 9.80 -4.26 -4.55
N PHE A 101 8.64 -4.17 -5.21
CA PHE A 101 8.05 -2.88 -5.57
C PHE A 101 7.55 -2.12 -4.34
N HIS A 102 6.87 -2.81 -3.40
CA HIS A 102 6.43 -2.27 -2.10
C HIS A 102 7.58 -1.58 -1.37
N GLU A 103 8.72 -2.26 -1.21
CA GLU A 103 9.85 -1.66 -0.51
C GLU A 103 10.47 -0.47 -1.26
N HIS A 104 10.43 -0.50 -2.60
CA HIS A 104 10.83 0.68 -3.37
C HIS A 104 9.87 1.85 -3.20
N VAL A 105 8.55 1.60 -3.05
CA VAL A 105 7.54 2.63 -2.82
C VAL A 105 7.81 3.38 -1.52
N HIS A 106 8.16 2.69 -0.42
CA HIS A 106 8.59 3.34 0.82
C HIS A 106 9.80 4.29 0.65
N LEU A 107 10.66 4.02 -0.34
CA LEU A 107 11.84 4.82 -0.62
C LEU A 107 11.59 5.93 -1.64
N LEU A 108 10.39 6.02 -2.23
CA LEU A 108 10.02 7.12 -3.12
C LEU A 108 9.90 8.42 -2.34
N SER A 109 10.18 9.54 -2.99
CA SER A 109 10.03 10.86 -2.39
C SER A 109 9.73 11.93 -3.43
N SER A 110 8.89 12.87 -3.01
CA SER A 110 8.65 14.12 -3.71
C SER A 110 9.85 15.07 -3.56
N HIS A 111 9.88 16.10 -4.40
CA HIS A 111 10.96 17.06 -4.50
C HIS A 111 11.29 17.69 -3.13
N GLY A 112 12.56 17.62 -2.74
CA GLY A 112 13.04 18.25 -1.52
C GLY A 112 12.71 17.50 -0.23
N THR A 113 12.18 16.27 -0.31
CA THR A 113 11.96 15.39 0.85
C THR A 113 12.91 14.20 0.83
N ASN A 114 13.12 13.58 1.99
CA ASN A 114 13.94 12.37 2.14
C ASN A 114 13.24 11.35 3.04
N HIS A 115 13.38 10.06 2.72
CA HIS A 115 12.85 8.95 3.50
C HIS A 115 13.21 9.03 5.00
N THR A 116 14.43 9.46 5.35
CA THR A 116 14.87 9.54 6.76
C THR A 116 14.07 10.56 7.59
N GLU A 117 13.46 11.56 6.95
CA GLU A 117 12.63 12.56 7.64
C GLU A 117 11.34 11.95 8.20
N ALA A 118 10.94 10.77 7.69
CA ALA A 118 9.75 10.07 8.12
C ALA A 118 9.93 9.29 9.43
N GLU A 119 11.18 8.96 9.82
CA GLU A 119 11.47 8.09 10.95
C GLU A 119 10.72 8.47 12.25
N PRO A 120 10.76 9.73 12.73
CA PRO A 120 10.05 10.08 13.97
C PRO A 120 8.53 9.95 13.86
N TYR A 121 7.97 10.07 12.65
CA TYR A 121 6.52 9.95 12.41
C TYR A 121 6.10 8.49 12.34
N MET A 122 6.89 7.65 11.67
CA MET A 122 6.64 6.21 11.52
C MET A 122 6.75 5.42 12.82
N ARG A 123 7.29 6.02 13.90
CA ARG A 123 7.22 5.46 15.26
C ARG A 123 5.82 5.52 15.87
N GLN A 124 4.90 6.26 15.25
CA GLN A 124 3.50 6.31 15.66
C GLN A 124 2.73 5.20 14.94
N PRO A 125 2.11 4.24 15.67
CA PRO A 125 1.51 3.04 15.07
C PRO A 125 0.53 3.32 13.93
N PHE A 126 -0.16 4.45 14.00
CA PHE A 126 -1.19 4.83 13.04
C PHE A 126 -0.65 5.52 11.80
N VAL A 127 0.45 6.28 11.92
CA VAL A 127 1.18 6.76 10.75
C VAL A 127 1.74 5.58 10.00
N GLN A 128 2.33 4.62 10.72
CA GLN A 128 2.80 3.37 10.15
C GLN A 128 1.66 2.59 9.47
N ALA A 129 0.52 2.41 10.11
CA ALA A 129 -0.62 1.71 9.51
C ALA A 129 -1.11 2.36 8.21
N LEU A 130 -1.19 3.70 8.17
CA LEU A 130 -1.52 4.41 6.94
C LEU A 130 -0.43 4.22 5.88
N GLU A 131 0.84 4.34 6.27
CA GLU A 131 1.97 4.18 5.36
C GLU A 131 2.00 2.81 4.69
N GLU A 132 1.93 1.74 5.48
CA GLU A 132 1.89 0.36 4.99
C GLU A 132 0.67 0.14 4.10
N GLY A 133 -0.50 0.60 4.54
CA GLY A 133 -1.74 0.44 3.77
C GLY A 133 -1.71 1.16 2.42
N VAL A 134 -1.14 2.38 2.35
CA VAL A 134 -0.97 3.13 1.10
C VAL A 134 0.05 2.45 0.19
N THR A 135 1.19 2.06 0.75
CA THR A 135 2.29 1.43 0.01
C THR A 135 1.83 0.12 -0.61
N GLU A 136 1.19 -0.73 0.17
CA GLU A 136 0.65 -2.02 -0.28
C GLU A 136 -0.44 -1.83 -1.34
N ALA A 137 -1.43 -0.97 -1.07
CA ALA A 137 -2.51 -0.70 -2.01
C ALA A 137 -1.97 -0.19 -3.36
N TYR A 138 -0.97 0.69 -3.32
CA TYR A 138 -0.34 1.24 -4.50
C TYR A 138 0.48 0.19 -5.25
N ALA A 139 1.38 -0.51 -4.56
CA ALA A 139 2.24 -1.54 -5.14
C ALA A 139 1.41 -2.64 -5.81
N PHE A 140 0.35 -3.13 -5.14
CA PHE A 140 -0.55 -4.13 -5.69
C PHE A 140 -1.28 -3.62 -6.94
N THR A 141 -1.85 -2.41 -6.89
CA THR A 141 -2.60 -1.82 -8.02
C THR A 141 -1.70 -1.51 -9.22
N LYS A 142 -0.42 -1.19 -8.97
CA LYS A 142 0.55 -0.76 -9.98
C LYS A 142 1.57 -1.83 -10.35
N LEU A 143 1.41 -3.06 -9.86
CA LEU A 143 2.35 -4.15 -10.11
C LEU A 143 2.48 -4.47 -11.60
N ASP A 144 1.39 -4.45 -12.37
CA ASP A 144 1.45 -4.72 -13.80
C ASP A 144 2.19 -3.62 -14.58
N ASP A 145 1.98 -2.35 -14.21
CA ASP A 145 2.72 -1.21 -14.77
C ASP A 145 4.24 -1.34 -14.47
N PHE A 146 4.59 -1.81 -13.27
CA PHE A 146 5.96 -2.09 -12.85
C PHE A 146 6.59 -3.27 -13.61
N ILE A 147 5.86 -4.36 -13.77
CA ILE A 147 6.23 -5.53 -14.60
C ILE A 147 6.47 -5.11 -16.05
N ASP A 148 5.62 -4.25 -16.60
CA ASP A 148 5.74 -3.74 -17.97
C ASP A 148 6.90 -2.78 -18.16
N GLU A 149 7.17 -1.91 -17.17
CA GLU A 149 8.33 -1.02 -17.22
C GLU A 149 9.64 -1.79 -17.20
N LEU A 150 9.71 -2.86 -16.41
CA LEU A 150 10.87 -3.77 -16.34
C LEU A 150 10.92 -4.76 -17.50
N GLY A 151 9.82 -4.98 -18.22
CA GLY A 151 9.75 -5.97 -19.30
C GLY A 151 9.79 -7.43 -18.82
N ILE A 152 9.33 -7.68 -17.58
CA ILE A 152 9.36 -9.01 -16.95
C ILE A 152 8.51 -10.03 -17.70
N GLU A 153 7.47 -9.61 -18.44
CA GLU A 153 6.65 -10.50 -19.26
C GLU A 153 7.48 -11.33 -20.27
N ARG A 154 8.65 -10.84 -20.69
CA ARG A 154 9.56 -11.60 -21.58
C ARG A 154 10.39 -12.65 -20.85
N ILE A 155 10.53 -12.50 -19.53
CA ILE A 155 11.34 -13.34 -18.65
C ILE A 155 10.45 -14.40 -18.00
N ALA A 156 9.25 -14.00 -17.55
CA ALA A 156 8.22 -14.88 -17.02
C ALA A 156 6.89 -14.63 -17.77
N PRO A 157 6.71 -15.24 -18.96
CA PRO A 157 5.48 -15.09 -19.73
C PRO A 157 4.23 -15.51 -18.94
N GLY A 158 3.17 -14.71 -19.02
CA GLY A 158 1.89 -14.97 -18.35
C GLY A 158 1.82 -14.50 -16.89
N ILE A 159 2.89 -13.90 -16.34
CA ILE A 159 2.94 -13.47 -14.93
C ILE A 159 1.86 -12.44 -14.55
N LYS A 160 1.42 -11.59 -15.51
CA LYS A 160 0.32 -10.64 -15.29
C LYS A 160 -1.06 -11.29 -15.27
N GLY A 161 -1.20 -12.48 -15.88
CA GLY A 161 -2.47 -13.20 -15.93
C GLY A 161 -2.79 -13.99 -14.66
N VAL A 162 -1.90 -13.99 -13.67
CA VAL A 162 -2.08 -14.72 -12.41
C VAL A 162 -2.82 -13.85 -11.40
N GLU A 163 -3.96 -14.35 -10.94
CA GLU A 163 -4.70 -13.73 -9.83
C GLU A 163 -3.92 -13.85 -8.53
N ASP A 164 -3.84 -12.74 -7.80
CA ASP A 164 -3.24 -12.69 -6.47
C ASP A 164 -4.09 -11.82 -5.55
N THR A 165 -3.79 -11.92 -4.26
CA THR A 165 -4.32 -11.06 -3.21
C THR A 165 -3.15 -10.30 -2.58
N PRO A 166 -3.34 -9.04 -2.16
CA PRO A 166 -2.31 -8.27 -1.48
C PRO A 166 -1.65 -9.07 -0.34
N THR A 167 -0.32 -9.03 -0.27
CA THR A 167 0.48 -9.70 0.76
C THR A 167 0.18 -9.17 2.16
N TYR A 168 -0.12 -7.87 2.28
CA TYR A 168 -0.38 -7.14 3.52
C TYR A 168 -1.82 -6.58 3.55
N ASP A 169 -2.80 -7.48 3.55
CA ASP A 169 -4.20 -7.10 3.41
C ASP A 169 -4.81 -6.33 4.60
N ALA A 170 -4.15 -6.25 5.76
CA ALA A 170 -4.72 -5.71 7.01
C ALA A 170 -5.07 -4.21 6.93
N PHE A 171 -4.18 -3.41 6.34
CA PHE A 171 -4.32 -1.94 6.30
C PHE A 171 -4.76 -1.40 4.94
N THR A 172 -4.61 -2.20 3.88
CA THR A 172 -5.04 -1.88 2.51
C THR A 172 -6.50 -1.43 2.42
N PRO A 173 -7.49 -2.04 3.10
CA PRO A 173 -8.88 -1.57 3.08
C PRO A 173 -9.07 -0.16 3.62
N GLY A 174 -8.29 0.26 4.61
CA GLY A 174 -8.33 1.61 5.15
C GLY A 174 -7.81 2.64 4.15
N ALA A 175 -6.65 2.36 3.53
CA ALA A 175 -6.09 3.22 2.49
C ALA A 175 -7.01 3.34 1.27
N MET A 176 -7.58 2.21 0.80
CA MET A 176 -8.53 2.21 -0.31
C MET A 176 -9.85 2.92 0.04
N GLU A 177 -10.31 2.85 1.29
CA GLU A 177 -11.52 3.61 1.67
C GLU A 177 -11.22 5.10 1.73
N LEU A 178 -10.03 5.49 2.20
CA LEU A 178 -9.62 6.89 2.21
C LEU A 178 -9.56 7.47 0.80
N THR A 179 -9.05 6.71 -0.18
CA THR A 179 -9.01 7.14 -1.59
C THR A 179 -10.42 7.20 -2.18
N LYS A 180 -11.30 6.21 -1.92
CA LYS A 180 -12.71 6.27 -2.34
C LYS A 180 -13.47 7.45 -1.72
N LEU A 181 -13.17 7.80 -0.48
CA LEU A 181 -13.80 8.95 0.18
C LEU A 181 -13.29 10.25 -0.43
N ALA A 182 -12.00 10.31 -0.76
CA ALA A 182 -11.42 11.38 -1.55
C ALA A 182 -12.10 11.51 -2.93
N ASP A 183 -12.46 10.40 -3.58
CA ASP A 183 -13.19 10.40 -4.87
C ASP A 183 -14.57 11.03 -4.75
N ARG A 184 -15.32 10.61 -3.73
CA ARG A 184 -16.67 11.13 -3.50
C ARG A 184 -16.67 12.64 -3.25
N VAL A 185 -15.60 13.20 -2.68
CA VAL A 185 -15.48 14.66 -2.51
C VAL A 185 -14.88 15.36 -3.72
N SER A 186 -13.96 14.70 -4.43
CA SER A 186 -13.31 15.23 -5.61
C SER A 186 -14.14 15.15 -6.88
N GLU A 187 -15.34 14.57 -6.87
CA GLU A 187 -16.35 14.85 -7.90
C GLU A 187 -16.57 16.37 -8.10
N ALA A 188 -16.29 17.18 -7.08
CA ALA A 188 -16.29 18.65 -7.14
C ALA A 188 -14.96 19.29 -7.61
N VAL A 189 -13.86 18.52 -7.69
CA VAL A 189 -12.50 18.98 -8.05
C VAL A 189 -12.03 18.27 -9.34
N PRO A 190 -12.08 18.94 -10.50
CA PRO A 190 -11.70 18.34 -11.77
C PRO A 190 -10.28 17.75 -11.75
N GLY A 191 -10.16 16.46 -12.12
CA GLY A 191 -8.87 15.78 -12.30
C GLY A 191 -8.29 15.13 -11.04
N VAL A 192 -9.02 15.08 -9.93
CA VAL A 192 -8.65 14.29 -8.76
C VAL A 192 -9.55 13.06 -8.72
N ASP A 193 -8.97 11.87 -8.92
CA ASP A 193 -9.63 10.58 -8.75
C ASP A 193 -8.82 9.70 -7.79
N GLY A 194 -9.32 8.49 -7.48
CA GLY A 194 -8.80 7.74 -6.34
C GLY A 194 -7.48 7.09 -6.65
N ALA A 195 -7.24 6.82 -7.92
CA ALA A 195 -5.96 6.36 -8.40
C ALA A 195 -4.92 7.48 -8.28
N GLU A 196 -5.27 8.72 -8.62
CA GLU A 196 -4.40 9.87 -8.45
C GLU A 196 -4.14 10.19 -6.97
N VAL A 197 -5.17 10.17 -6.11
CA VAL A 197 -4.99 10.36 -4.67
C VAL A 197 -4.09 9.26 -4.09
N LEU A 198 -4.31 8.00 -4.45
CA LEU A 198 -3.45 6.90 -3.99
C LEU A 198 -2.01 7.09 -4.46
N ARG A 199 -1.81 7.48 -5.73
CA ARG A 199 -0.48 7.76 -6.29
C ARG A 199 0.22 8.90 -5.56
N GLN A 200 -0.47 10.01 -5.30
CA GLN A 200 0.07 11.15 -4.57
C GLN A 200 0.45 10.73 -3.14
N LEU A 201 -0.42 10.01 -2.45
CA LEU A 201 -0.11 9.48 -1.12
C LEU A 201 1.09 8.52 -1.16
N ALA A 202 1.26 7.70 -2.19
CA ALA A 202 2.39 6.76 -2.28
C ALA A 202 3.75 7.45 -2.42
N ILE A 203 3.82 8.65 -3.01
CA ILE A 203 5.09 9.37 -3.21
C ILE A 203 5.39 10.44 -2.14
N LEU A 204 4.40 10.77 -1.31
CA LEU A 204 4.57 11.71 -0.21
C LEU A 204 5.29 11.06 0.96
N ASN A 205 6.11 11.86 1.64
CA ASN A 205 6.66 11.44 2.93
C ASN A 205 5.50 11.15 3.91
N PRO A 206 5.59 10.10 4.75
CA PRO A 206 4.58 9.77 5.77
C PRO A 206 4.09 10.97 6.59
N ARG A 207 4.96 11.93 6.90
CA ARG A 207 4.59 13.15 7.65
C ARG A 207 3.56 14.04 6.93
N ASP A 208 3.56 14.02 5.59
CA ASP A 208 2.84 14.97 4.74
C ASP A 208 1.50 14.39 4.25
N LYS A 209 1.29 13.07 4.34
CA LYS A 209 0.11 12.36 3.81
C LYS A 209 -1.20 12.90 4.38
N TRP A 210 -1.26 13.12 5.69
CA TRP A 210 -2.46 13.66 6.34
C TRP A 210 -2.77 15.10 5.98
N GLY A 211 -1.75 15.94 5.82
CA GLY A 211 -1.94 17.31 5.32
C GLY A 211 -2.52 17.30 3.90
N HIS A 212 -2.08 16.37 3.06
CA HIS A 212 -2.60 16.22 1.70
C HIS A 212 -4.08 15.80 1.68
N VAL A 213 -4.45 14.77 2.46
CA VAL A 213 -5.86 14.31 2.59
C VAL A 213 -6.76 15.43 3.13
N THR A 214 -6.26 16.17 4.13
CA THR A 214 -6.95 17.34 4.69
C THR A 214 -7.23 18.38 3.62
N ARG A 215 -6.22 18.71 2.80
CA ARG A 215 -6.35 19.69 1.73
C ARG A 215 -7.37 19.29 0.67
N ILE A 216 -7.35 18.03 0.21
CA ILE A 216 -8.35 17.53 -0.74
C ILE A 216 -9.77 17.70 -0.16
N THR A 217 -9.93 17.34 1.11
CA THR A 217 -11.22 17.45 1.82
C THR A 217 -11.64 18.92 1.98
N TRP A 218 -10.69 19.80 2.29
CA TRP A 218 -10.90 21.25 2.39
C TRP A 218 -11.30 21.86 1.04
N ASP A 219 -10.57 21.57 -0.03
CA ASP A 219 -10.82 22.14 -1.36
C ASP A 219 -12.19 21.72 -1.89
N ALA A 220 -12.59 20.47 -1.64
CA ALA A 220 -13.91 19.96 -2.01
C ALA A 220 -15.07 20.51 -1.15
N SER A 221 -14.78 21.12 0.00
CA SER A 221 -15.82 21.55 0.95
C SER A 221 -16.56 22.83 0.54
N GLY A 222 -16.02 23.59 -0.42
CA GLY A 222 -16.47 24.94 -0.76
C GLY A 222 -16.18 25.99 0.31
N LEU A 223 -15.39 25.67 1.34
CA LEU A 223 -15.02 26.61 2.41
C LEU A 223 -13.98 27.65 1.96
N THR A 224 -13.19 27.37 0.91
CA THR A 224 -12.15 28.28 0.41
C THR A 224 -12.71 29.68 0.11
N ASP A 225 -13.87 29.76 -0.53
CA ASP A 225 -14.49 31.05 -0.88
C ASP A 225 -15.30 31.66 0.28
N LEU A 226 -15.68 30.85 1.26
CA LEU A 226 -16.48 31.28 2.41
C LEU A 226 -15.61 31.85 3.54
N VAL A 227 -14.47 31.22 3.84
CA VAL A 227 -13.62 31.57 4.98
C VAL A 227 -12.69 32.73 4.64
N PRO A 228 -12.65 33.80 5.47
CA PRO A 228 -11.73 34.92 5.28
C PRO A 228 -10.28 34.48 5.08
N PRO A 229 -9.52 35.07 4.13
CA PRO A 229 -8.17 34.62 3.80
C PRO A 229 -7.21 34.50 4.98
N ASP A 230 -7.31 35.41 5.96
CA ASP A 230 -6.52 35.43 7.19
C ASP A 230 -6.85 34.28 8.17
N GLN A 231 -7.98 33.61 7.97
CA GLN A 231 -8.50 32.53 8.83
C GLN A 231 -8.40 31.14 8.18
N ARG A 232 -8.09 31.06 6.89
CA ARG A 232 -8.08 29.79 6.12
C ARG A 232 -7.12 28.74 6.69
N SER A 233 -5.88 29.13 7.01
CA SER A 233 -4.89 28.18 7.54
C SER A 233 -5.31 27.58 8.88
N GLU A 234 -5.99 28.36 9.73
CA GLU A 234 -6.53 27.86 10.99
C GLU A 234 -7.71 26.90 10.77
N ALA A 235 -8.61 27.24 9.85
CA ALA A 235 -9.74 26.39 9.49
C ALA A 235 -9.28 25.04 8.90
N GLU A 236 -8.33 25.05 7.96
CA GLU A 236 -7.73 23.83 7.39
C GLU A 236 -7.07 22.99 8.50
N ARG A 237 -6.34 23.63 9.42
CA ARG A 237 -5.73 22.96 10.58
C ARG A 237 -6.76 22.33 11.52
N ARG A 238 -7.92 22.96 11.74
CA ARG A 238 -9.02 22.40 12.55
C ARG A 238 -9.56 21.12 11.91
N VAL A 239 -9.83 21.16 10.60
CA VAL A 239 -10.29 19.98 9.84
C VAL A 239 -9.27 18.85 9.92
N GLY A 240 -7.99 19.13 9.63
CA GLY A 240 -6.94 18.11 9.68
C GLY A 240 -6.75 17.50 11.06
N ARG A 241 -6.85 18.31 12.12
CA ARG A 241 -6.79 17.82 13.51
C ARG A 241 -7.97 16.92 13.85
N ALA A 242 -9.18 17.27 13.43
CA ALA A 242 -10.37 16.44 13.67
C ALA A 242 -10.22 15.06 13.00
N MET A 243 -9.76 15.04 11.75
CA MET A 243 -9.49 13.80 11.01
C MET A 243 -8.41 12.96 11.68
N TRP A 244 -7.27 13.58 12.01
CA TRP A 244 -6.13 12.92 12.64
C TRP A 244 -6.49 12.31 13.99
N ASN A 245 -7.16 13.06 14.87
CA ASN A 245 -7.54 12.57 16.20
C ASN A 245 -8.47 11.35 16.10
N ALA A 246 -9.48 11.41 15.24
CA ALA A 246 -10.40 10.30 15.01
C ALA A 246 -9.68 9.06 14.44
N TYR A 247 -8.65 9.25 13.62
CA TYR A 247 -7.82 8.15 13.12
C TYR A 247 -6.94 7.54 14.23
N ALA A 248 -6.21 8.38 14.97
CA ALA A 248 -5.24 7.98 15.97
C ALA A 248 -5.86 7.27 17.19
N GLU A 249 -7.09 7.63 17.57
CA GLU A 249 -7.80 7.01 18.70
C GLU A 249 -8.12 5.53 18.46
N GLN A 250 -8.20 5.08 17.21
CA GLN A 250 -8.72 3.75 16.86
C GLN A 250 -7.64 2.77 16.39
N THR A 251 -6.38 3.18 16.43
CA THR A 251 -5.25 2.45 15.82
C THR A 251 -4.44 1.60 16.81
N THR A 252 -4.94 1.39 18.02
CA THR A 252 -4.29 0.52 19.03
C THR A 252 -4.90 -0.89 18.99
N HIS A 253 -4.56 -1.69 17.98
CA HIS A 253 -5.23 -2.97 17.72
C HIS A 253 -4.30 -4.15 17.42
N ASP A 254 -3.14 -4.20 18.09
CA ASP A 254 -2.09 -5.21 17.89
C ASP A 254 -2.51 -6.66 18.24
N SER A 255 -3.74 -6.88 18.73
CA SER A 255 -4.25 -8.20 19.14
C SER A 255 -5.45 -8.69 18.33
N LEU A 256 -5.85 -7.99 17.27
CA LEU A 256 -7.00 -8.38 16.47
C LEU A 256 -6.65 -9.44 15.42
N SER A 257 -7.61 -10.29 15.06
CA SER A 257 -7.48 -11.19 13.91
C SER A 257 -7.37 -10.38 12.61
N PRO A 258 -6.76 -10.91 11.52
CA PRO A 258 -6.51 -10.14 10.30
C PRO A 258 -7.81 -9.67 9.64
N SER A 259 -8.88 -10.47 9.64
CA SER A 259 -10.19 -10.05 9.14
C SER A 259 -10.80 -8.91 9.96
N THR A 260 -10.60 -8.94 11.29
CA THR A 260 -11.01 -7.84 12.16
C THR A 260 -10.16 -6.59 11.95
N GLN A 261 -8.85 -6.73 11.74
CA GLN A 261 -7.96 -5.60 11.40
C GLN A 261 -8.37 -4.93 10.09
N ARG A 262 -8.74 -5.71 9.07
CA ARG A 262 -9.26 -5.20 7.79
C ARG A 262 -10.55 -4.40 7.93
N ALA A 263 -11.50 -4.95 8.69
CA ALA A 263 -12.76 -4.25 8.96
C ALA A 263 -12.52 -2.98 9.78
N ALA A 264 -11.65 -3.06 10.78
CA ALA A 264 -11.25 -1.93 11.61
C ALA A 264 -10.58 -0.83 10.77
N SER A 265 -9.57 -1.16 9.95
CA SER A 265 -8.83 -0.16 9.15
C SER A 265 -9.74 0.63 8.22
N ARG A 266 -10.72 -0.02 7.58
CA ARG A 266 -11.78 0.65 6.81
C ARG A 266 -12.65 1.55 7.68
N GLY A 267 -13.09 1.06 8.83
CA GLY A 267 -13.89 1.82 9.79
C GLY A 267 -13.17 3.08 10.28
N VAL A 268 -11.88 2.96 10.61
CA VAL A 268 -11.04 4.08 11.07
C VAL A 268 -10.92 5.16 9.99
N ALA A 269 -10.64 4.78 8.74
CA ALA A 269 -10.58 5.73 7.62
C ALA A 269 -11.92 6.48 7.43
N THR A 270 -13.03 5.77 7.57
CA THR A 270 -14.39 6.34 7.48
C THR A 270 -14.65 7.33 8.61
N LEU A 271 -14.31 6.97 9.85
CA LEU A 271 -14.47 7.84 11.03
C LEU A 271 -13.62 9.10 10.92
N ALA A 272 -12.37 8.98 10.50
CA ALA A 272 -11.47 10.12 10.28
C ALA A 272 -12.08 11.11 9.28
N PHE A 273 -12.56 10.60 8.15
CA PHE A 273 -13.21 11.43 7.14
C PHE A 273 -14.51 12.09 7.65
N LEU A 274 -15.37 11.35 8.36
CA LEU A 274 -16.60 11.90 8.97
C LEU A 274 -16.30 12.99 10.02
N ALA A 275 -15.21 12.87 10.76
CA ALA A 275 -14.77 13.90 11.70
C ALA A 275 -14.39 15.18 10.96
N GLY A 276 -13.63 15.08 9.85
CA GLY A 276 -13.32 16.22 8.99
C GLY A 276 -14.57 16.89 8.41
N GLN A 277 -15.53 16.11 7.89
CA GLN A 277 -16.80 16.63 7.37
C GLN A 277 -17.65 17.31 8.46
N THR A 278 -17.60 16.80 9.69
CA THR A 278 -18.30 17.43 10.82
C THR A 278 -17.66 18.78 11.15
N GLU A 279 -16.33 18.85 11.21
CA GLU A 279 -15.63 20.11 11.46
C GLU A 279 -15.86 21.15 10.35
N ILE A 280 -15.91 20.72 9.08
CA ILE A 280 -16.29 21.57 7.95
C ILE A 280 -17.67 22.22 8.16
N ARG A 281 -18.66 21.44 8.60
CA ARG A 281 -20.01 21.96 8.86
C ARG A 281 -20.02 22.95 10.02
N THR A 282 -19.24 22.68 11.06
CA THR A 282 -19.06 23.58 12.20
C THR A 282 -18.47 24.92 11.75
N ILE A 283 -17.36 24.88 11.00
CA ILE A 283 -16.70 26.08 10.45
C ILE A 283 -17.65 26.88 9.56
N ARG A 284 -18.38 26.21 8.65
CA ARG A 284 -19.38 26.86 7.79
C ARG A 284 -20.40 27.63 8.61
N HIS A 285 -20.97 26.98 9.63
CA HIS A 285 -21.98 27.59 10.50
C HIS A 285 -21.43 28.81 11.28
N GLU A 286 -20.20 28.73 11.80
CA GLU A 286 -19.53 29.85 12.48
C GLU A 286 -19.36 31.06 11.56
N ILE A 287 -18.88 30.84 10.33
CA ILE A 287 -18.68 31.91 9.34
C ILE A 287 -20.01 32.51 8.91
N GLU A 288 -21.02 31.70 8.60
CA GLU A 288 -22.34 32.18 8.17
C GLU A 288 -23.07 32.95 9.28
N THR A 289 -22.84 32.60 10.55
CA THR A 289 -23.52 33.23 11.70
C THR A 289 -22.79 34.48 12.20
N THR A 290 -21.46 34.45 12.24
CA THR A 290 -20.67 35.49 12.92
C THR A 290 -19.69 36.23 12.01
N GLY A 291 -19.50 35.77 10.78
CA GLY A 291 -18.52 36.31 9.84
C GLY A 291 -17.05 35.98 10.17
N ARG A 292 -16.81 35.14 11.18
CA ARG A 292 -15.46 34.76 11.62
C ARG A 292 -15.44 33.39 12.28
N LEU A 293 -14.27 32.76 12.33
CA LEU A 293 -14.07 31.55 13.12
C LEU A 293 -14.24 31.86 14.62
N ALA A 294 -14.85 30.93 15.33
CA ALA A 294 -14.82 30.95 16.79
C ALA A 294 -13.36 30.84 17.27
N ALA A 295 -13.04 31.56 18.35
CA ALA A 295 -11.77 31.34 19.02
C ALA A 295 -11.73 29.89 19.53
N PRO A 296 -10.60 29.17 19.39
CA PRO A 296 -10.52 27.81 19.89
C PRO A 296 -10.78 27.79 21.40
N ASP A 297 -11.77 27.00 21.85
CA ASP A 297 -12.17 26.88 23.26
C ASP A 297 -11.08 26.27 24.16
N THR A 298 -10.02 25.71 23.55
CA THR A 298 -8.91 25.11 24.28
C THR A 298 -7.68 26.01 24.19
N PRO A 299 -7.07 26.43 25.31
CA PRO A 299 -5.73 27.02 25.26
C PRO A 299 -4.83 26.03 24.55
N ALA A 300 -4.04 26.52 23.59
CA ALA A 300 -3.09 25.71 22.85
C ALA A 300 -2.13 25.03 23.83
N GLY A 301 -2.50 23.85 24.33
CA GLY A 301 -1.55 22.89 24.88
C GLY A 301 -0.46 22.69 23.82
N PRO A 302 0.80 22.44 24.24
CA PRO A 302 1.97 22.48 23.37
C PRO A 302 1.60 21.83 22.06
N ALA A 303 1.48 22.66 21.02
CA ALA A 303 0.95 22.22 19.75
C ALA A 303 1.82 21.05 19.32
N SER A 304 1.27 19.83 19.37
CA SER A 304 1.82 18.75 18.57
C SER A 304 1.81 19.31 17.16
N ALA A 305 3.00 19.65 16.65
CA ALA A 305 3.26 20.29 15.36
C ALA A 305 2.89 19.36 14.18
N GLN A 306 1.91 18.49 14.37
CA GLN A 306 1.52 17.39 13.51
C GLN A 306 0.22 17.66 12.75
N ALA A 307 -0.65 18.56 13.24
CA ALA A 307 -1.96 18.79 12.62
C ALA A 307 -2.03 20.02 11.68
N GLY A 308 -0.97 20.82 11.55
CA GLY A 308 -0.97 21.93 10.60
C GLY A 308 0.38 22.61 10.54
N ALA A 309 1.13 22.24 9.51
CA ALA A 309 2.41 22.82 9.07
C ALA A 309 3.55 22.80 10.10
N ALA A 310 4.77 22.57 9.61
CA ALA A 310 5.89 23.36 10.10
C ALA A 310 6.95 23.54 9.00
N PRO A 311 7.58 24.73 8.95
CA PRO A 311 8.41 25.21 7.85
C PRO A 311 9.72 24.43 7.73
N ALA A 312 10.29 24.46 6.53
CA ALA A 312 11.62 23.98 6.23
C ALA A 312 12.67 24.59 7.17
N GLY A 313 13.52 23.74 7.75
CA GLY A 313 14.83 24.14 8.26
C GLY A 313 14.99 24.08 9.78
N GLN A 314 15.33 22.91 10.30
CA GLN A 314 16.43 22.73 11.26
C GLN A 314 16.75 21.23 11.36
N ALA A 315 17.91 20.83 10.83
CA ALA A 315 18.40 19.47 10.88
C ALA A 315 18.84 19.13 12.32
N ALA A 316 18.24 18.10 12.91
CA ALA A 316 18.68 17.53 14.18
C ALA A 316 19.95 16.67 13.98
N PRO A 317 20.86 16.60 14.98
CA PRO A 317 22.06 15.78 14.88
C PRO A 317 21.71 14.28 14.82
N SER A 318 22.38 13.60 13.88
CA SER A 318 22.22 12.18 13.59
C SER A 318 22.63 11.32 14.79
N ALA A 319 21.68 10.54 15.32
CA ALA A 319 21.93 9.51 16.33
C ALA A 319 21.96 8.14 15.65
N GLU A 320 22.87 7.25 16.08
CA GLU A 320 22.97 5.87 15.61
C GLU A 320 21.62 5.13 15.72
N ALA A 321 21.07 4.77 14.55
CA ALA A 321 19.75 4.19 14.41
C ALA A 321 19.69 2.75 14.96
N LYS A 322 18.95 2.55 16.06
CA LYS A 322 18.36 1.25 16.40
C LYS A 322 17.14 1.04 15.50
N GLY A 323 17.14 -0.08 14.77
CA GLY A 323 16.14 -0.43 13.76
C GLY A 323 14.69 -0.43 14.22
N ILE A 324 13.79 -0.55 13.24
CA ILE A 324 12.33 -0.52 13.37
C ILE A 324 11.86 -1.47 14.50
N PRO A 325 10.92 -1.05 15.38
CA PRO A 325 10.32 -1.93 16.38
C PRO A 325 9.66 -3.16 15.74
N ALA A 326 9.66 -4.28 16.46
CA ALA A 326 9.19 -5.60 15.98
C ALA A 326 7.69 -5.70 15.62
N ASP A 327 6.96 -4.58 15.63
CA ASP A 327 5.50 -4.54 15.57
C ASP A 327 4.96 -4.62 14.13
N ALA A 328 5.76 -4.24 13.11
CA ALA A 328 5.47 -4.51 11.70
C ALA A 328 5.45 -6.02 11.38
N ALA A 329 6.24 -6.80 12.10
CA ALA A 329 6.40 -8.22 11.83
C ALA A 329 5.17 -9.05 12.30
N LYS A 330 4.28 -8.48 13.12
CA LYS A 330 3.08 -9.17 13.63
C LYS A 330 1.93 -9.21 12.63
N ALA A 331 1.84 -8.25 11.71
CA ALA A 331 0.91 -8.32 10.58
C ALA A 331 1.23 -9.50 9.63
N MET A 332 2.47 -9.99 9.65
CA MET A 332 3.01 -10.98 8.70
C MET A 332 2.70 -12.43 9.04
N GLU A 333 2.43 -12.74 10.32
CA GLU A 333 2.07 -14.10 10.75
C GLU A 333 0.66 -14.49 10.28
N LEU A 334 -0.23 -13.50 10.15
CA LEU A 334 -1.66 -13.71 9.99
C LEU A 334 -2.12 -13.89 8.53
N THR A 335 -1.38 -13.38 7.55
CA THR A 335 -1.65 -13.60 6.11
C THR A 335 -1.05 -14.91 5.58
N GLN A 336 0.05 -15.41 6.15
CA GLN A 336 0.71 -16.63 5.65
C GLN A 336 0.19 -17.94 6.27
N ALA A 337 -0.43 -17.92 7.45
CA ALA A 337 -0.98 -19.12 8.08
C ALA A 337 -2.23 -19.69 7.36
N GLY A 338 -2.77 -19.01 6.35
CA GLY A 338 -3.99 -19.40 5.61
C GLY A 338 -3.78 -20.26 4.37
N ALA A 339 -2.55 -20.61 3.98
CA ALA A 339 -2.29 -21.36 2.75
C ALA A 339 -1.42 -22.61 2.99
N ALA A 340 -1.92 -23.55 3.81
CA ALA A 340 -1.53 -24.94 3.67
C ALA A 340 -2.51 -25.62 2.68
N PRO A 341 -2.05 -26.21 1.56
CA PRO A 341 -2.93 -27.03 0.75
C PRO A 341 -3.38 -28.23 1.58
N ALA A 342 -4.69 -28.38 1.74
CA ALA A 342 -5.27 -29.60 2.28
C ALA A 342 -4.79 -30.78 1.43
N SER A 343 -4.15 -31.74 2.09
CA SER A 343 -3.62 -32.96 1.50
C SER A 343 -4.65 -33.66 0.61
N ALA A 344 -4.16 -34.14 -0.52
CA ALA A 344 -4.86 -35.00 -1.46
C ALA A 344 -5.52 -36.19 -0.76
N VAL A 345 -6.82 -36.36 -1.03
CA VAL A 345 -7.53 -37.62 -0.79
C VAL A 345 -7.01 -38.63 -1.82
N THR A 346 -6.23 -39.59 -1.34
CA THR A 346 -5.92 -40.83 -2.05
C THR A 346 -7.19 -41.66 -2.18
N GLY A 347 -7.77 -41.69 -3.38
CA GLY A 347 -8.81 -42.65 -3.75
C GLY A 347 -8.20 -43.87 -4.43
N GLU A 348 -7.81 -44.87 -3.65
CA GLU A 348 -7.55 -46.23 -4.14
C GLU A 348 -8.87 -46.82 -4.68
N SER A 349 -8.91 -47.11 -5.99
CA SER A 349 -9.91 -48.00 -6.57
C SER A 349 -9.55 -49.44 -6.24
N ALA A 350 -10.20 -49.98 -5.21
CA ALA A 350 -10.28 -51.42 -4.97
C ALA A 350 -11.53 -51.98 -5.68
N VAL A 351 -11.27 -52.87 -6.63
CA VAL A 351 -12.23 -53.71 -7.35
C VAL A 351 -12.74 -54.82 -6.43
N GLN A 352 -14.05 -54.90 -6.22
CA GLN A 352 -14.87 -56.04 -5.76
C GLN A 352 -16.31 -55.51 -5.72
N GLY A 353 -17.36 -56.06 -6.32
CA GLY A 353 -17.67 -57.38 -6.83
C GLY A 353 -19.12 -57.71 -6.41
N VAL A 354 -19.94 -58.13 -7.38
CA VAL A 354 -21.21 -58.90 -7.25
C VAL A 354 -22.52 -58.12 -6.89
N PRO A 355 -23.74 -58.66 -7.14
CA PRO A 355 -24.54 -58.39 -8.35
C PRO A 355 -25.97 -57.91 -8.04
N ARG A 356 -26.67 -57.29 -9.00
CA ARG A 356 -28.15 -57.32 -9.00
C ARG A 356 -28.74 -57.56 -10.38
N SER A 357 -29.47 -58.66 -10.40
CA SER A 357 -30.44 -59.14 -11.39
C SER A 357 -31.61 -58.17 -11.57
N GLY A 358 -32.21 -58.18 -12.77
CA GLY A 358 -33.66 -57.99 -12.90
C GLY A 358 -34.15 -57.05 -14.00
N ALA A 359 -34.49 -57.67 -15.14
CA ALA A 359 -35.63 -57.36 -16.03
C ALA A 359 -35.72 -55.97 -16.70
N ALA A 360 -35.64 -55.95 -18.03
CA ALA A 360 -36.84 -56.01 -18.87
C ALA A 360 -36.47 -56.05 -20.37
N THR A 361 -37.08 -57.02 -21.04
CA THR A 361 -37.08 -57.32 -22.47
C THR A 361 -37.74 -56.24 -23.31
N SER A 362 -37.13 -55.89 -24.45
CA SER A 362 -37.83 -55.55 -25.71
C SER A 362 -36.82 -55.60 -26.88
N LYS A 363 -36.94 -56.62 -27.73
CA LYS A 363 -36.29 -56.69 -29.05
C LYS A 363 -37.28 -56.16 -30.10
N PRO A 364 -36.82 -55.40 -31.11
CA PRO A 364 -37.47 -55.35 -32.40
C PRO A 364 -36.77 -56.28 -33.41
N THR A 365 -37.61 -56.90 -34.22
CA THR A 365 -37.35 -57.73 -35.39
C THR A 365 -36.87 -56.88 -36.58
N LEU A 366 -35.91 -57.38 -37.38
CA LEU A 366 -35.80 -57.29 -38.86
C LEU A 366 -34.38 -57.77 -39.25
N GLU A 367 -34.17 -59.00 -39.72
CA GLU A 367 -34.33 -59.54 -41.09
C GLU A 367 -33.24 -59.10 -42.10
N ARG A 368 -32.69 -60.12 -42.81
CA ARG A 368 -31.83 -60.13 -44.02
C ARG A 368 -30.32 -59.99 -43.78
N ASP A 369 -29.44 -60.83 -44.30
CA ASP A 369 -29.46 -62.05 -45.12
C ASP A 369 -28.26 -62.92 -44.72
#